data_AF-A0A4Y2BTV0-F1
#
_entry.id   AF-A0A4Y2BTV0-F1
#
_cell.length_a   1.000
_cell.length_b   1.000
_cell.length_c   1.000
_cell.angle_alpha   90.00
_cell.angle_beta   90.00
_cell.angle_gamma   90.00
#
_symmetry.space_group_name_H-M   'P 1'
#
loop_
_entity.id
_entity.type
_entity.pdbx_description
1 polymer ?
#
loop_
_entity_poly.entity_id
_entity_poly.type
_entity_poly.pdbx_seq_one_letter_code
_entity_poly.pdbx_strand_id
1 'polypeptide(L)'
;MLQKEDIIIDVACNLLKGLTEQIKDCSGTIVNEVLEETKQSCLALNVDPSFKEVRKREKKRFFDGKCEDESSEISQPKKFKLALLQVNDRIKAELERRFQSTQKVNEIFGFLSHKQLMTLDNETLRERATTLAKL
;
A
#
# COMPACT_ATOMS: atom_id res chain seq x y z
N MET A 1 -1.32 0.35 16.47
CA MET A 1 -1.38 1.73 15.94
C MET A 1 0.04 2.25 15.77
N LEU A 2 0.41 2.71 14.57
CA LEU A 2 1.75 3.24 14.25
C LEU A 2 2.02 4.64 14.82
N GLN A 3 1.04 5.23 15.49
CA GLN A 3 1.09 6.55 16.11
C GLN A 3 0.61 6.41 17.56
N LYS A 4 1.52 6.03 18.46
CA LYS A 4 1.33 6.12 19.90
C LYS A 4 2.20 7.27 20.39
N GLU A 5 1.72 7.99 21.40
CA GLU A 5 2.33 9.23 21.91
C GLU A 5 3.81 9.07 22.28
N ASP A 6 4.20 7.87 22.75
CA ASP A 6 5.57 7.57 23.22
C ASP A 6 6.47 6.91 22.17
N ILE A 7 6.09 6.84 20.89
CA ILE A 7 6.94 6.18 19.88
C ILE A 7 8.12 7.08 19.55
N ILE A 8 9.32 6.59 19.86
CA ILE A 8 10.58 7.23 19.47
C ILE A 8 10.72 7.18 17.94
N ILE A 9 11.18 8.28 17.35
CA ILE A 9 11.25 8.50 15.90
C ILE A 9 12.03 7.38 15.17
N ASP A 10 13.06 6.84 15.80
CA ASP A 10 13.86 5.72 15.25
C ASP A 10 13.03 4.43 15.17
N VAL A 11 12.26 4.12 16.21
CA VAL A 11 11.34 2.98 16.24
C VAL A 11 10.25 3.13 15.19
N ALA A 12 9.63 4.32 15.09
CA ALA A 12 8.63 4.60 14.06
C ALA A 12 9.19 4.39 12.65
N CYS A 13 10.41 4.90 12.39
CA CYS A 13 11.09 4.77 11.12
C CYS A 13 11.36 3.30 10.76
N ASN A 14 11.81 2.50 11.74
CA ASN A 14 12.06 1.06 11.54
C ASN A 14 10.78 0.26 11.27
N LEU A 15 9.69 0.57 11.98
CA LEU A 15 8.39 -0.07 11.76
C LEU A 15 7.83 0.27 10.37
N LEU A 16 7.94 1.52 9.93
CA LEU A 16 7.52 1.93 8.58
C LEU A 16 8.37 1.25 7.51
N LYS A 17 9.68 1.10 7.73
CA LYS A 17 10.56 0.37 6.81
C LYS A 17 10.12 -1.09 6.66
N GLY A 18 9.96 -1.80 7.78
CA GLY A 18 9.55 -3.20 7.78
C GLY A 18 8.17 -3.40 7.14
N LEU A 19 7.21 -2.53 7.42
CA LEU A 19 5.89 -2.59 6.78
C LEU A 19 5.96 -2.34 5.27
N THR A 20 6.80 -1.40 4.83
CA THR A 20 7.00 -1.11 3.41
C THR A 20 7.63 -2.28 2.67
N GLU A 21 8.54 -3.01 3.31
CA GLU A 21 9.14 -4.24 2.79
C GLU A 21 8.10 -5.37 2.68
N GLN A 22 7.31 -5.61 3.74
CA GLN A 22 6.25 -6.63 3.72
C GLN A 22 5.21 -6.42 2.61
N ILE A 23 4.80 -5.17 2.37
CA ILE A 23 3.82 -4.85 1.32
C ILE A 23 4.41 -4.99 -0.09
N LYS A 24 5.73 -4.75 -0.26
CA LYS A 24 6.41 -5.02 -1.52
C LYS A 24 6.34 -6.51 -1.86
N ASP A 25 6.52 -7.39 -0.89
CA ASP A 25 6.51 -8.84 -1.09
C ASP A 25 5.11 -9.41 -1.39
N CYS A 26 4.06 -8.86 -0.77
CA CYS A 26 2.67 -9.31 -0.95
C CYS A 26 2.08 -9.01 -2.34
N SER A 27 2.68 -8.10 -3.11
CA SER A 27 2.11 -7.62 -4.39
C SER A 27 1.89 -8.74 -5.44
N GLY A 28 2.66 -9.83 -5.37
CA GLY A 28 2.50 -10.99 -6.26
C GLY A 28 1.36 -11.95 -5.86
N THR A 29 1.03 -12.01 -4.57
CA THR A 29 0.11 -13.02 -4.02
C THR A 29 -1.25 -12.45 -3.61
N ILE A 30 -1.32 -11.13 -3.35
CA ILE A 30 -2.50 -10.45 -2.80
C ILE A 30 -3.78 -10.69 -3.60
N VAL A 31 -3.70 -10.74 -4.93
CA VAL A 31 -4.88 -10.95 -5.77
C VAL A 31 -5.48 -12.33 -5.53
N ASN A 32 -4.65 -13.36 -5.40
CA ASN A 32 -5.11 -14.73 -5.20
C ASN A 32 -5.62 -14.92 -3.77
N GLU A 33 -4.90 -14.39 -2.78
CA GLU A 33 -5.30 -14.45 -1.37
C GLU A 33 -6.67 -13.81 -1.15
N VAL A 34 -6.86 -12.58 -1.65
CA VAL A 34 -8.14 -11.85 -1.53
C VAL A 34 -9.26 -12.59 -2.27
N LEU A 35 -8.99 -13.16 -3.45
CA LEU A 35 -9.98 -13.94 -4.19
C LEU A 35 -10.43 -15.19 -3.41
N GLU A 36 -9.49 -15.94 -2.83
CA GLU A 36 -9.82 -17.11 -2.03
C GLU A 36 -10.58 -16.75 -0.75
N GLU A 37 -10.15 -15.72 -0.03
CA GLU A 37 -10.84 -15.23 1.18
C GLU A 37 -12.26 -14.75 0.86
N THR A 38 -12.45 -14.06 -0.27
CA THR A 38 -13.76 -13.61 -0.72
C THR A 38 -14.67 -14.79 -1.06
N LYS A 39 -14.14 -15.82 -1.75
CA LYS A 39 -14.91 -17.05 -2.05
C LYS A 39 -15.37 -17.74 -0.78
N GLN A 40 -14.48 -17.89 0.22
CA GLN A 40 -14.84 -18.50 1.50
C GLN A 40 -15.91 -17.68 2.23
N SER A 41 -15.80 -16.35 2.20
CA SER A 41 -16.80 -15.44 2.78
C SER A 41 -18.17 -15.54 2.08
N CYS A 42 -18.19 -15.62 0.74
CA CYS A 42 -19.41 -15.84 -0.04
C CYS A 42 -20.09 -17.16 0.33
N LEU A 43 -19.33 -18.25 0.42
CA LEU A 43 -19.85 -19.56 0.82
C LEU A 43 -20.45 -19.52 2.24
N ALA A 44 -19.77 -18.86 3.18
CA ALA A 44 -20.27 -18.70 4.55
C ALA A 44 -21.59 -17.89 4.61
N LEU A 45 -21.80 -16.96 3.68
CA LEU A 45 -23.00 -16.13 3.58
C LEU A 45 -24.09 -16.71 2.66
N ASN A 46 -23.91 -17.93 2.12
CA ASN A 46 -24.79 -18.54 1.12
C ASN A 46 -24.98 -17.66 -0.14
N VAL A 47 -23.94 -16.91 -0.52
CA VAL A 47 -23.89 -16.11 -1.74
C VAL A 47 -23.07 -16.85 -2.79
N ASP A 48 -23.53 -16.86 -4.04
CA ASP A 48 -22.77 -17.43 -5.16
C ASP A 48 -21.44 -16.67 -5.34
N PRO A 49 -20.27 -17.34 -5.25
CA PRO A 49 -18.95 -16.71 -5.37
C PRO A 49 -18.55 -16.39 -6.83
N SER A 50 -19.43 -16.62 -7.81
CA SER A 50 -19.13 -16.37 -9.22
C SER A 50 -19.31 -14.90 -9.63
N PHE A 51 -18.49 -14.44 -10.58
CA PHE A 51 -18.69 -13.13 -11.20
C PHE A 51 -19.86 -13.20 -12.19
N LYS A 52 -20.86 -12.34 -12.02
CA LYS A 52 -22.04 -12.32 -12.90
C LYS A 52 -21.66 -11.84 -14.30
N GLU A 53 -22.04 -12.58 -15.32
CA GLU A 53 -21.85 -12.08 -16.69
C GLU A 53 -22.71 -10.83 -16.93
N VAL A 54 -22.08 -9.76 -17.42
CA VAL A 54 -22.79 -8.54 -17.80
C VAL A 54 -23.54 -8.86 -19.10
N ARG A 55 -24.86 -8.66 -19.11
CA ARG A 55 -25.66 -8.81 -20.34
C ARG A 55 -25.13 -7.85 -21.41
N LYS A 56 -24.64 -8.41 -22.53
CA LYS A 56 -24.36 -7.62 -23.74
C LYS A 56 -25.65 -6.97 -24.21
N ARG A 57 -25.73 -5.64 -24.17
CA ARG A 57 -26.91 -4.89 -24.64
C ARG A 57 -26.71 -4.53 -26.10
N GLU A 58 -27.49 -5.13 -26.99
CA GLU A 58 -27.58 -4.66 -28.36
C GLU A 58 -28.14 -3.22 -28.38
N LYS A 59 -27.35 -2.27 -28.87
CA LYS A 59 -27.82 -0.91 -29.15
C LYS A 59 -28.16 -0.80 -30.63
N LYS A 60 -29.41 -0.44 -30.96
CA LYS A 60 -29.82 -0.17 -32.33
C LYS A 60 -29.09 1.07 -32.84
N ARG A 61 -28.20 0.92 -33.83
CA ARG A 61 -27.64 2.03 -34.60
C ARG A 61 -27.83 1.74 -36.10
N PHE A 62 -28.63 2.59 -36.73
CA PHE A 62 -29.04 2.58 -38.14
C PHE A 62 -29.68 1.28 -38.66
N PHE A 63 -30.37 1.40 -39.79
CA PHE A 63 -31.46 0.51 -40.20
C PHE A 63 -31.01 -0.81 -40.85
N ASP A 64 -29.72 -1.01 -41.17
CA ASP A 64 -29.36 -2.11 -42.11
C ASP A 64 -27.97 -2.76 -41.91
N GLY A 65 -27.53 -3.04 -40.68
CA GLY A 65 -26.29 -3.81 -40.51
C GLY A 65 -26.10 -4.36 -39.10
N LYS A 66 -26.17 -5.68 -38.94
CA LYS A 66 -25.70 -6.33 -37.71
C LYS A 66 -24.17 -6.48 -37.81
N CYS A 67 -23.44 -5.72 -37.02
CA CYS A 67 -22.03 -5.94 -36.74
C CYS A 67 -21.90 -6.23 -35.24
N GLU A 68 -21.10 -7.22 -34.86
CA GLU A 68 -20.83 -7.50 -33.45
C GLU A 68 -20.14 -6.29 -32.80
N ASP A 69 -20.60 -5.91 -31.62
CA ASP A 69 -20.06 -4.77 -30.89
C ASP A 69 -18.64 -5.14 -30.40
N GLU A 70 -17.59 -4.64 -31.05
CA GLU A 70 -16.21 -4.64 -30.54
C GLU A 70 -16.05 -3.69 -29.35
N SER A 71 -17.04 -3.67 -28.43
CA SER A 71 -16.79 -3.11 -27.12
C SER A 71 -15.80 -4.06 -26.45
N SER A 72 -14.57 -3.59 -26.28
CA SER A 72 -13.54 -4.23 -25.46
C SER A 72 -13.95 -4.11 -23.99
N GLU A 73 -15.09 -4.71 -23.64
CA GLU A 73 -15.57 -4.79 -22.27
C GLU A 73 -14.64 -5.72 -21.49
N ILE A 74 -13.71 -5.10 -20.76
CA ILE A 74 -12.87 -5.78 -19.77
C ILE A 74 -13.79 -6.61 -18.86
N SER A 75 -13.56 -7.91 -18.79
CA SER A 75 -14.38 -8.83 -17.98
C SER A 75 -14.40 -8.42 -16.50
N GLN A 76 -15.47 -8.74 -15.78
CA GLN A 76 -15.59 -8.40 -14.35
C GLN A 76 -14.40 -8.87 -13.49
N PRO A 77 -13.85 -10.09 -13.66
CA PRO A 77 -12.65 -10.51 -12.92
C PRO A 77 -11.44 -9.61 -13.20
N LYS A 78 -11.27 -9.17 -14.45
CA LYS A 78 -10.18 -8.26 -14.83
C LYS A 78 -10.38 -6.87 -14.23
N LYS A 79 -11.61 -6.35 -14.18
CA LYS A 79 -11.95 -5.07 -13.51
C LYS A 79 -11.66 -5.15 -12.01
N PHE A 80 -12.07 -6.23 -11.36
CA PHE A 80 -11.79 -6.46 -9.93
C PHE A 80 -10.28 -6.50 -9.67
N LYS A 81 -9.54 -7.29 -10.45
CA LYS A 81 -8.07 -7.37 -10.34
C LYS A 81 -7.42 -6.00 -10.51
N LEU A 82 -7.84 -5.22 -11.50
CA LEU A 82 -7.30 -3.88 -11.75
C LEU A 82 -7.56 -2.94 -10.56
N ALA A 83 -8.79 -2.93 -10.03
CA ALA A 83 -9.14 -2.10 -8.88
C ALA A 83 -8.33 -2.47 -7.63
N LEU A 84 -8.15 -3.78 -7.37
CA LEU A 84 -7.36 -4.26 -6.24
C LEU A 84 -5.89 -3.84 -6.36
N LEU A 85 -5.30 -3.97 -7.55
CA LEU A 85 -3.92 -3.53 -7.81
C LEU A 85 -3.77 -2.01 -7.62
N GLN A 86 -4.73 -1.21 -8.10
CA GLN A 86 -4.71 0.25 -7.91
C GLN A 86 -4.73 0.64 -6.42
N VAL A 87 -5.54 -0.04 -5.60
CA VAL A 87 -5.57 0.18 -4.15
C VAL A 87 -4.21 -0.18 -3.53
N ASN A 88 -3.64 -1.32 -3.91
CA ASN A 88 -2.34 -1.76 -3.40
C ASN A 88 -1.21 -0.80 -3.79
N ASP A 89 -1.17 -0.35 -5.04
CA ASP A 89 -0.19 0.63 -5.54
C ASP A 89 -0.30 1.95 -4.76
N ARG A 90 -1.53 2.38 -4.46
CA ARG A 90 -1.76 3.57 -3.64
C ARG A 90 -1.25 3.39 -2.21
N ILE A 91 -1.54 2.26 -1.57
CA ILE A 91 -1.06 1.95 -0.21
C ILE A 91 0.47 1.97 -0.19
N LYS A 92 1.11 1.32 -1.16
CA LYS A 92 2.57 1.29 -1.32
C LYS A 92 3.15 2.69 -1.46
N ALA A 93 2.59 3.51 -2.35
CA ALA A 93 3.07 4.87 -2.58
C ALA A 93 2.94 5.76 -1.34
N GLU A 94 1.82 5.66 -0.62
CA GLU A 94 1.59 6.42 0.61
C GLU A 94 2.51 5.98 1.75
N LEU A 95 2.74 4.68 1.91
CA LEU A 95 3.66 4.17 2.94
C LEU A 95 5.11 4.53 2.65
N GLU A 96 5.55 4.40 1.40
CA GLU A 96 6.89 4.81 0.99
C GLU A 96 7.10 6.32 1.22
N ARG A 97 6.10 7.16 0.87
CA ARG A 97 6.16 8.60 1.16
C ARG A 97 6.30 8.88 2.66
N ARG A 98 5.51 8.19 3.49
CA ARG A 98 5.57 8.35 4.95
C ARG A 98 6.93 7.90 5.50
N PHE A 99 7.43 6.74 5.07
CA PHE A 99 8.75 6.25 5.43
C PHE A 99 9.84 7.26 5.11
N GLN A 100 9.90 7.77 3.87
CA GLN A 100 10.89 8.76 3.45
C GLN A 100 10.80 10.06 4.27
N SER A 101 9.58 10.53 4.57
CA SER A 101 9.39 11.72 5.40
C SER A 101 9.87 11.49 6.83
N THR A 102 9.53 10.34 7.44
CA THR A 102 9.96 10.00 8.80
C THR A 102 11.46 9.77 8.86
N GLN A 103 12.05 9.15 7.83
CA GLN A 103 13.48 8.92 7.73
C GLN A 103 14.27 10.23 7.76
N LYS A 104 13.86 11.25 6.99
CA LYS A 104 14.49 12.57 7.01
C LYS A 104 14.49 13.20 8.41
N VAL A 105 13.37 13.09 9.13
CA VAL A 105 13.29 13.56 10.51
C VAL A 105 14.20 12.73 11.43
N ASN A 106 14.24 11.41 11.22
CA ASN A 106 15.11 10.52 11.99
C ASN A 106 16.61 10.77 11.76
N GLU A 107 17.01 11.17 10.55
CA GLU A 107 18.40 11.52 10.25
C GLU A 107 18.88 12.74 11.05
N ILE A 108 17.99 13.72 11.26
CA ILE A 108 18.28 14.94 12.02
C ILE A 108 18.16 14.70 13.54
N PHE A 109 17.06 14.10 13.98
CA PHE A 109 16.70 14.04 15.40
C PHE A 109 16.88 12.66 16.05
N GLY A 110 17.08 11.59 15.27
CA GLY A 110 17.09 10.21 15.78
C GLY A 110 18.20 9.93 16.78
N PHE A 111 19.30 10.69 16.72
CA PHE A 111 20.40 10.58 17.69
C PHE A 111 20.01 11.02 19.11
N LEU A 112 18.93 11.79 19.27
CA LEU A 112 18.40 12.22 20.57
C LEU A 112 17.64 11.10 21.30
N SER A 113 17.45 9.94 20.67
CA SER A 113 16.88 8.78 21.35
C SER A 113 17.80 8.33 22.49
N HIS A 114 17.21 7.92 23.62
CA HIS A 114 17.97 7.47 24.79
C HIS A 114 19.01 6.40 24.43
N LYS A 115 18.63 5.45 23.57
CA LYS A 115 19.53 4.41 23.08
C LYS A 115 20.75 4.99 22.36
N GLN A 116 20.55 5.92 21.42
CA GLN A 116 21.64 6.49 20.63
C GLN A 116 22.55 7.39 21.47
N LEU A 117 21.98 8.16 22.40
CA LEU A 117 22.73 9.02 23.34
C LEU A 117 23.70 8.23 24.23
N MET A 118 23.35 6.99 24.58
CA MET A 118 24.20 6.12 25.41
C MET A 118 25.23 5.33 24.60
N THR A 119 25.08 5.24 23.27
CA THR A 119 25.93 4.41 22.40
C THR A 119 26.88 5.20 21.51
N LEU A 120 26.54 6.44 21.14
CA LEU A 120 27.36 7.28 20.27
C LEU A 120 28.59 7.79 21.02
N ASP A 121 29.70 7.93 20.30
CA ASP A 121 30.90 8.57 20.84
C ASP A 121 30.71 10.10 20.95
N ASN A 122 31.50 10.72 21.83
CA ASN A 122 31.37 12.15 22.12
C ASN A 122 31.70 13.04 20.92
N GLU A 123 32.55 12.60 19.99
CA GLU A 123 32.90 13.39 18.81
C GLU A 123 31.72 13.47 17.85
N THR A 124 31.16 12.32 17.49
CA THR A 124 29.95 12.20 16.66
C THR A 124 28.75 12.90 17.29
N LEU A 125 28.58 12.77 18.61
CA LEU A 125 27.49 13.44 19.34
C LEU A 125 27.62 14.97 19.25
N ARG A 126 28.85 15.49 19.45
CA ARG A 126 29.13 16.93 19.33
C ARG A 126 28.90 17.43 17.91
N GLU A 127 29.33 16.68 16.90
CA GLU A 127 29.08 17.02 15.50
C GLU A 127 27.57 17.11 15.19
N ARG A 128 26.79 16.10 15.58
CA ARG A 128 25.34 16.11 15.36
C ARG A 128 24.64 17.23 16.14
N ALA A 129 25.04 17.48 17.38
CA ALA A 129 24.50 18.59 18.18
C ALA A 129 24.82 19.96 17.58
N THR A 130 26.05 20.18 17.09
CA THR A 130 26.43 21.44 16.45
C THR A 130 25.74 21.65 15.10
N THR A 131 25.46 20.57 14.37
CA THR A 131 24.66 20.63 13.14
C THR A 131 23.21 20.98 13.46
N LEU A 132 22.63 20.35 14.48
CA LEU A 132 21.27 20.63 14.95
C LEU A 132 21.12 22.07 15.46
N ALA A 133 22.12 22.62 16.12
CA ALA A 133 22.10 24.01 16.61
C ALA A 133 22.12 25.06 15.49
N LYS A 134 22.41 24.66 14.23
CA LYS A 134 22.46 25.54 13.06
C LYS A 134 21.23 25.41 12.16
N LEU A 135 20.31 24.49 12.46
CA LEU A 135 19.02 24.35 11.78
C LEU A 135 18.07 25.50 12.16
#